data_AF-A0A3B9GQR4-F1
#
_entry.id   AF-A0A3B9GQR4-F1
#
_cell.length_a   1.000
_cell.length_b   1.000
_cell.length_c   1.000
_cell.angle_alpha   90.00
_cell.angle_beta   90.00
_cell.angle_gamma   90.00
#
_symmetry.space_group_name_H-M   'P 1'
#
loop_
_entity.id
_entity.type
_entity.pdbx_description
1 polymer ?
#
loop_
_entity_poly.entity_id
_entity_poly.type
_entity_poly.pdbx_seq_one_letter_code
_entity_poly.pdbx_strand_id
1 'polypeptide(L)'
;MPRIKSYDYDMAGGDTAAMKRLYTKWIKAANERIRVTNSAKNKPHASAYKYMVKPLQGAPYVKENKRGEIVFKALPKDASARDIREAFKQVTGFLGSKTSTVAGINQVMRERRDNIRESLGISLSDAKTDSLLRFLGSPEGKAAMQQYDSDMVVQAIALDLKRGGNATVLERWQAWEKSGETLADWMASNGDSITEEF
;
A
#
# COMPACT_ATOMS: atom_id res chain seq x y z
N MET A 1 0.01 -11.83 -20.17
CA MET A 1 -1.23 -11.31 -19.54
C MET A 1 -1.70 -10.08 -20.29
N PRO A 2 -3.01 -9.90 -20.56
CA PRO A 2 -3.49 -8.77 -21.35
C PRO A 2 -3.24 -7.45 -20.60
N ARG A 3 -2.44 -6.57 -21.19
CA ARG A 3 -2.41 -5.13 -20.86
C ARG A 3 -3.66 -4.51 -21.50
N ILE A 4 -4.38 -3.65 -20.79
CA ILE A 4 -5.38 -2.78 -21.42
C ILE A 4 -4.61 -1.97 -22.47
N LYS A 5 -4.92 -2.17 -23.75
CA LYS A 5 -4.30 -1.36 -24.81
C LYS A 5 -4.97 0.01 -24.75
N SER A 6 -4.22 1.10 -24.90
CA SER A 6 -4.79 2.46 -24.99
C SER A 6 -5.96 2.53 -25.99
N TYR A 7 -5.83 1.77 -27.07
CA TYR A 7 -6.84 1.50 -28.10
C TYR A 7 -8.23 1.08 -27.57
N ASP A 8 -8.31 0.30 -26.48
CA ASP A 8 -9.60 -0.15 -25.92
C ASP A 8 -10.33 1.00 -25.18
N TYR A 9 -9.61 2.05 -24.78
CA TYR A 9 -10.18 3.25 -24.16
C TYR A 9 -10.70 4.23 -25.21
N ASP A 10 -9.94 4.40 -26.31
CA ASP A 10 -10.31 5.27 -27.44
C ASP A 10 -11.52 4.72 -28.23
N MET A 11 -11.60 3.38 -28.38
CA MET A 11 -12.76 2.69 -28.98
C MET A 11 -14.06 2.84 -28.18
N ALA A 12 -13.96 3.17 -26.89
CA ALA A 12 -15.11 3.35 -26.01
C ALA A 12 -15.66 4.78 -26.04
N GLY A 13 -15.11 5.70 -26.85
CA GLY A 13 -15.50 7.11 -26.94
C GLY A 13 -17.01 7.34 -27.03
N GLY A 14 -17.68 7.50 -25.89
CA GLY A 14 -19.13 7.68 -25.76
C GLY A 14 -20.01 6.44 -25.94
N ASP A 15 -19.53 5.37 -26.63
CA ASP A 15 -20.33 4.17 -26.93
C ASP A 15 -20.47 3.23 -25.71
N THR A 16 -21.66 3.26 -25.10
CA THR A 16 -22.01 2.43 -23.95
C THR A 16 -22.09 0.94 -24.30
N ALA A 17 -22.39 0.56 -25.55
CA ALA A 17 -22.42 -0.83 -25.98
C ALA A 17 -21.00 -1.42 -26.08
N ALA A 18 -20.04 -0.66 -26.63
CA ALA A 18 -18.62 -1.02 -26.57
C ALA A 18 -18.10 -1.12 -25.13
N MET A 19 -18.37 -0.11 -24.30
CA MET A 19 -17.97 -0.12 -22.88
C MET A 19 -18.48 -1.35 -22.13
N LYS A 20 -19.76 -1.71 -22.31
CA LYS A 20 -20.37 -2.87 -21.64
C LYS A 20 -19.72 -4.20 -22.08
N ARG A 21 -19.41 -4.35 -23.36
CA ARG A 21 -18.70 -5.53 -23.91
C ARG A 21 -17.30 -5.64 -23.31
N LEU A 22 -16.53 -4.56 -23.33
CA LEU A 22 -15.18 -4.52 -22.78
C LEU A 22 -15.16 -4.74 -21.26
N TYR A 23 -16.08 -4.10 -20.52
CA TYR A 23 -16.28 -4.33 -19.10
C TYR A 23 -16.47 -5.82 -18.82
N THR A 24 -17.39 -6.48 -19.52
CA THR A 24 -17.68 -7.91 -19.35
C THR A 24 -16.46 -8.79 -19.63
N LYS A 25 -15.60 -8.41 -20.58
CA LYS A 25 -14.33 -9.09 -20.86
C LYS A 25 -13.33 -8.92 -19.71
N TRP A 26 -13.27 -7.73 -19.11
CA TRP A 26 -12.26 -7.36 -18.14
C TRP A 26 -12.56 -7.73 -16.69
N ILE A 27 -13.83 -7.90 -16.30
CA ILE A 27 -14.18 -8.28 -14.91
C ILE A 27 -13.50 -9.57 -14.46
N LYS A 28 -13.31 -10.56 -15.36
CA LYS A 28 -12.62 -11.81 -15.01
C LYS A 28 -11.16 -11.56 -14.63
N ALA A 29 -10.46 -10.75 -15.43
CA ALA A 29 -9.08 -10.36 -15.15
C ALA A 29 -8.95 -9.50 -13.89
N ALA A 30 -9.89 -8.58 -13.67
CA ALA A 30 -9.91 -7.74 -12.47
C ALA A 30 -10.13 -8.58 -11.21
N ASN A 31 -11.11 -9.49 -11.22
CA ASN A 31 -11.40 -10.36 -10.08
C ASN A 31 -10.26 -11.35 -9.79
N GLU A 32 -9.58 -11.86 -10.81
CA GLU A 32 -8.39 -12.68 -10.61
C GLU A 32 -7.25 -11.88 -9.97
N ARG A 33 -7.03 -10.65 -10.42
CA ARG A 33 -6.06 -9.75 -9.79
C ARG A 33 -6.41 -9.49 -8.33
N ILE A 34 -7.67 -9.16 -8.03
CA ILE A 34 -8.16 -8.99 -6.64
C ILE A 34 -7.83 -10.24 -5.82
N ARG A 35 -8.17 -11.43 -6.31
CA ARG A 35 -7.92 -12.70 -5.60
C ARG A 35 -6.45 -12.90 -5.25
N VAL A 36 -5.54 -12.61 -6.19
CA VAL A 36 -4.11 -12.83 -6.03
C VAL A 36 -3.47 -11.74 -5.15
N THR A 37 -3.81 -10.47 -5.38
CA THR A 37 -3.26 -9.34 -4.61
C THR A 37 -3.84 -9.23 -3.21
N ASN A 38 -5.06 -9.72 -2.97
CA ASN A 38 -5.70 -9.68 -1.66
C ASN A 38 -5.45 -10.95 -0.81
N SER A 39 -4.46 -11.77 -1.20
CA SER A 39 -3.96 -12.87 -0.37
C SER A 39 -3.33 -12.37 0.93
N ALA A 40 -3.29 -13.20 1.98
CA ALA A 40 -2.78 -12.80 3.30
C ALA A 40 -1.39 -12.12 3.26
N LYS A 41 -0.51 -12.62 2.39
CA LYS A 41 0.84 -12.07 2.17
C LYS A 41 0.83 -10.64 1.59
N ASN A 42 -0.08 -10.34 0.67
CA ASN A 42 -0.06 -9.10 -0.13
C ASN A 42 -1.12 -8.08 0.31
N LYS A 43 -2.12 -8.52 1.07
CA LYS A 43 -3.27 -7.73 1.53
C LYS A 43 -2.89 -6.39 2.17
N PRO A 44 -1.84 -6.28 3.02
CA PRO A 44 -1.42 -4.98 3.58
C PRO A 44 -0.98 -3.96 2.52
N HIS A 45 -0.51 -4.44 1.36
CA HIS A 45 0.11 -3.64 0.30
C HIS A 45 -0.76 -3.52 -0.96
N ALA A 46 -1.95 -4.13 -0.98
CA ALA A 46 -2.90 -4.08 -2.08
C ALA A 46 -3.67 -2.75 -2.13
N SER A 47 -2.96 -1.63 -2.27
CA SER A 47 -3.54 -0.28 -2.23
C SER A 47 -4.62 -0.07 -3.29
N ALA A 48 -4.45 -0.59 -4.51
CA ALA A 48 -5.48 -0.54 -5.55
C ALA A 48 -6.80 -1.15 -5.09
N TYR A 49 -6.77 -2.30 -4.42
CA TYR A 49 -7.98 -2.90 -3.86
C TYR A 49 -8.58 -2.02 -2.75
N LYS A 50 -7.75 -1.59 -1.79
CA LYS A 50 -8.19 -0.81 -0.61
C LYS A 50 -8.86 0.51 -0.98
N TYR A 51 -8.33 1.23 -1.97
CA TYR A 51 -8.77 2.58 -2.29
C TYR A 51 -9.63 2.68 -3.55
N MET A 52 -9.62 1.68 -4.44
CA MET A 52 -10.38 1.74 -5.69
C MET A 52 -11.53 0.73 -5.74
N VAL A 53 -11.41 -0.44 -5.09
CA VAL A 53 -12.43 -1.50 -5.18
C VAL A 53 -13.28 -1.59 -3.92
N LYS A 54 -12.65 -1.67 -2.75
CA LYS A 54 -13.36 -1.78 -1.46
C LYS A 54 -14.38 -0.66 -1.22
N PRO A 55 -14.09 0.63 -1.54
CA PRO A 55 -15.06 1.72 -1.36
C PRO A 55 -16.29 1.62 -2.26
N LEU A 56 -16.27 0.78 -3.30
CA LEU A 56 -17.40 0.58 -4.20
C LEU A 56 -18.47 -0.32 -3.60
N GLN A 57 -18.32 -0.81 -2.37
CA GLN A 57 -19.33 -1.63 -1.71
C GLN A 57 -20.72 -0.97 -1.79
N GLY A 58 -21.70 -1.72 -2.29
CA GLY A 58 -23.06 -1.21 -2.56
C GLY A 58 -23.29 -0.71 -3.99
N ALA A 59 -22.24 -0.51 -4.79
CA ALA A 59 -22.38 -0.11 -6.19
C ALA A 59 -23.05 -1.23 -7.04
N PRO A 60 -23.84 -0.87 -8.06
CA PRO A 60 -24.64 -1.83 -8.82
C PRO A 60 -23.82 -2.80 -9.67
N TYR A 61 -22.52 -2.56 -9.84
CA TYR A 61 -21.57 -3.36 -10.62
C TYR A 61 -20.55 -4.13 -9.77
N VAL A 62 -20.70 -4.14 -8.44
CA VAL A 62 -19.90 -5.01 -7.56
C VAL A 62 -20.79 -5.93 -6.72
N LYS A 63 -20.16 -6.89 -6.06
CA LYS A 63 -20.76 -7.75 -5.03
C LYS A 63 -19.71 -8.23 -4.05
N GLU A 64 -20.16 -8.70 -2.90
CA GLU A 64 -19.32 -9.47 -1.99
C GLU A 64 -19.24 -10.94 -2.46
N ASN A 65 -18.05 -11.53 -2.41
CA ASN A 65 -17.85 -12.95 -2.70
C ASN A 65 -17.93 -13.81 -1.42
N LYS A 66 -17.82 -15.14 -1.54
CA LYS A 66 -17.85 -16.06 -0.38
C LYS A 66 -16.74 -15.83 0.67
N ARG A 67 -15.70 -15.06 0.34
CA ARG A 67 -14.56 -14.74 1.21
C ARG A 67 -14.69 -13.36 1.86
N GLY A 68 -15.83 -12.69 1.68
CA GLY A 68 -16.06 -11.34 2.17
C GLY A 68 -15.32 -10.24 1.38
N GLU A 69 -14.92 -10.52 0.14
CA GLU A 69 -14.18 -9.57 -0.71
C GLU A 69 -15.13 -8.92 -1.72
N ILE A 70 -14.96 -7.61 -1.94
CA ILE A 70 -15.69 -6.88 -2.97
C ILE A 70 -15.07 -7.21 -4.33
N VAL A 71 -15.90 -7.68 -5.26
CA VAL A 71 -15.50 -8.07 -6.62
C VAL A 71 -16.45 -7.48 -7.65
N PHE A 72 -15.95 -7.25 -8.87
CA PHE A 72 -16.79 -6.80 -9.98
C PHE A 72 -17.76 -7.91 -10.41
N LYS A 73 -19.00 -7.54 -10.76
CA LYS A 73 -20.01 -8.46 -11.32
C LYS A 73 -20.47 -8.01 -12.69
N ALA A 74 -21.05 -8.93 -13.45
CA ALA A 74 -21.68 -8.59 -14.72
C ALA A 74 -22.82 -7.58 -14.51
N LEU A 75 -22.94 -6.62 -15.43
CA LEU A 75 -24.05 -5.68 -15.47
C LEU A 75 -25.29 -6.36 -16.09
N PRO A 76 -26.51 -6.05 -15.62
CA PRO A 76 -27.73 -6.57 -16.21
C PRO A 76 -27.95 -6.01 -17.63
N LYS A 77 -28.80 -6.64 -18.44
CA LYS A 77 -29.00 -6.27 -19.87
C LYS A 77 -29.52 -4.83 -20.03
N ASP A 78 -30.34 -4.38 -19.11
CA ASP A 78 -31.00 -3.08 -18.98
C ASP A 78 -30.22 -2.05 -18.13
N ALA A 79 -28.95 -2.33 -17.79
CA ALA A 79 -28.11 -1.39 -17.04
C ALA A 79 -28.07 0.00 -17.69
N SER A 80 -28.18 1.05 -16.86
CA SER A 80 -28.20 2.43 -17.32
C SER A 80 -26.86 2.83 -17.97
N ALA A 81 -26.90 3.82 -18.88
CA ALA A 81 -25.69 4.38 -19.48
C ALA A 81 -24.70 4.90 -18.43
N ARG A 82 -25.22 5.46 -17.32
CA ARG A 82 -24.42 5.92 -16.19
C ARG A 82 -23.68 4.75 -15.52
N ASP A 83 -24.38 3.68 -15.18
CA ASP A 83 -23.78 2.51 -14.53
C ASP A 83 -22.75 1.82 -15.41
N ILE A 84 -23.00 1.76 -16.72
CA ILE A 84 -22.03 1.22 -17.68
C ILE A 84 -20.73 2.04 -17.68
N ARG A 85 -20.85 3.37 -17.77
CA ARG A 85 -19.68 4.27 -17.77
C ARG A 85 -18.90 4.21 -16.46
N GLU A 86 -19.62 4.26 -15.34
CA GLU A 86 -19.06 4.13 -13.99
C GLU A 86 -18.32 2.79 -13.84
N ALA A 87 -18.99 1.66 -14.12
CA ALA A 87 -18.40 0.33 -14.00
C ALA A 87 -17.15 0.17 -14.90
N PHE A 88 -17.22 0.67 -16.13
CA PHE A 88 -16.11 0.66 -17.07
C PHE A 88 -14.92 1.48 -16.54
N LYS A 89 -15.17 2.70 -16.05
CA LYS A 89 -14.15 3.57 -15.44
C LYS A 89 -13.50 2.90 -14.22
N GLN A 90 -14.29 2.29 -13.35
CA GLN A 90 -13.75 1.64 -12.14
C GLN A 90 -12.90 0.40 -12.48
N VAL A 91 -13.37 -0.47 -13.39
CA VAL A 91 -12.61 -1.68 -13.75
C VAL A 91 -11.32 -1.34 -14.48
N THR A 92 -11.34 -0.35 -15.38
CA THR A 92 -10.15 0.09 -16.12
C THR A 92 -9.16 0.79 -15.21
N GLY A 93 -9.64 1.68 -14.34
CA GLY A 93 -8.82 2.34 -13.33
C GLY A 93 -8.11 1.32 -12.44
N PHE A 94 -8.84 0.33 -11.92
CA PHE A 94 -8.25 -0.74 -11.12
C PHE A 94 -7.18 -1.51 -11.91
N LEU A 95 -7.49 -1.96 -13.12
CA LEU A 95 -6.57 -2.72 -13.97
C LEU A 95 -5.35 -1.90 -14.43
N GLY A 96 -5.45 -0.58 -14.48
CA GLY A 96 -4.35 0.34 -14.78
C GLY A 96 -3.43 0.62 -13.59
N SER A 97 -3.87 0.35 -12.37
CA SER A 97 -3.09 0.63 -11.16
C SER A 97 -1.90 -0.33 -11.01
N LYS A 98 -0.71 0.20 -10.66
CA LYS A 98 0.50 -0.59 -10.39
C LYS A 98 0.24 -1.70 -9.37
N THR A 99 -0.40 -1.37 -8.24
CA THR A 99 -0.66 -2.31 -7.13
C THR A 99 -1.84 -3.24 -7.38
N SER A 100 -2.43 -3.25 -8.57
CA SER A 100 -3.38 -4.29 -9.00
C SER A 100 -2.68 -5.60 -9.37
N THR A 101 -1.35 -5.65 -9.37
CA THR A 101 -0.56 -6.86 -9.65
C THR A 101 0.46 -7.11 -8.55
N VAL A 102 0.84 -8.38 -8.34
CA VAL A 102 1.89 -8.74 -7.37
C VAL A 102 3.24 -8.13 -7.73
N ALA A 103 3.60 -8.13 -9.02
CA ALA A 103 4.84 -7.51 -9.48
C ALA A 103 4.88 -6.01 -9.16
N GLY A 104 3.77 -5.30 -9.40
CA GLY A 104 3.67 -3.88 -9.05
C GLY A 104 3.64 -3.62 -7.55
N ILE A 105 3.04 -4.49 -6.73
CA ILE A 105 3.17 -4.44 -5.27
C ILE A 105 4.64 -4.56 -4.85
N ASN A 106 5.36 -5.56 -5.36
CA ASN A 106 6.77 -5.78 -5.04
C ASN A 106 7.66 -4.61 -5.51
N GLN A 107 7.30 -3.97 -6.62
CA GLN A 107 7.99 -2.77 -7.09
C GLN A 107 7.77 -1.59 -6.14
N VAL A 108 6.51 -1.27 -5.81
CA VAL A 108 6.18 -0.17 -4.88
C VAL A 108 6.81 -0.39 -3.50
N MET A 109 6.87 -1.64 -3.03
CA MET A 109 7.55 -1.96 -1.76
C MET A 109 9.05 -1.70 -1.81
N ARG A 110 9.72 -2.04 -2.92
CA ARG A 110 11.14 -1.73 -3.11
C ARG A 110 11.37 -0.22 -3.17
N GLU A 111 10.62 0.49 -4.02
CA GLU A 111 10.67 1.96 -4.14
C GLU A 111 10.49 2.63 -2.76
N ARG A 112 9.55 2.16 -1.93
CA ARG A 112 9.36 2.69 -0.57
C ARG A 112 10.55 2.46 0.36
N ARG A 113 11.17 1.28 0.29
CA ARG A 113 12.33 0.97 1.12
C ARG A 113 13.53 1.80 0.71
N ASP A 114 13.76 1.92 -0.59
CA ASP A 114 14.88 2.66 -1.16
C ASP A 114 14.77 4.15 -0.82
N ASN A 115 13.57 4.73 -0.97
CA ASN A 115 13.32 6.14 -0.62
C ASN A 115 13.63 6.44 0.86
N ILE A 116 13.24 5.55 1.78
CA ILE A 116 13.51 5.76 3.21
C ILE A 116 14.98 5.60 3.55
N ARG A 117 15.67 4.64 2.92
CA ARG A 117 17.11 4.47 3.13
C ARG A 117 17.89 5.67 2.61
N GLU A 118 17.52 6.17 1.43
CA GLU A 118 18.12 7.35 0.82
C GLU A 118 17.86 8.60 1.66
N SER A 119 16.62 8.84 2.09
CA SER A 119 16.28 10.01 2.91
C SER A 119 17.01 10.03 4.25
N LEU A 120 17.30 8.87 4.82
CA LEU A 120 17.97 8.75 6.12
C LEU A 120 19.49 8.63 6.02
N GLY A 121 20.04 8.37 4.84
CA GLY A 121 21.47 8.09 4.67
C GLY A 121 21.95 6.85 5.42
N ILE A 122 21.05 5.92 5.78
CA ILE A 122 21.36 4.74 6.60
C ILE A 122 21.07 3.45 5.82
N SER A 123 22.03 2.53 5.83
CA SER A 123 21.84 1.18 5.28
C SER A 123 21.10 0.28 6.27
N LEU A 124 19.82 0.04 6.01
CA LEU A 124 18.96 -0.86 6.80
C LEU A 124 18.53 -2.08 5.97
N SER A 125 18.54 -3.26 6.57
CA SER A 125 17.95 -4.47 5.96
C SER A 125 16.46 -4.29 5.64
N ASP A 126 15.93 -5.03 4.66
CA ASP A 126 14.50 -4.98 4.27
C ASP A 126 13.54 -5.14 5.47
N ALA A 127 13.85 -6.06 6.39
CA ALA A 127 13.02 -6.32 7.57
C ALA A 127 12.99 -5.12 8.52
N LYS A 128 14.14 -4.46 8.74
CA LYS A 128 14.25 -3.26 9.58
C LYS A 128 13.54 -2.08 8.94
N THR A 129 13.72 -1.87 7.64
CA THR A 129 13.02 -0.81 6.88
C THR A 129 11.51 -1.02 6.91
N ASP A 130 11.03 -2.25 6.74
CA ASP A 130 9.61 -2.58 6.85
C ASP A 130 9.07 -2.35 8.26
N SER A 131 9.86 -2.65 9.30
CA SER A 131 9.48 -2.36 10.69
C SER A 131 9.34 -0.86 10.95
N LEU A 132 10.27 -0.05 10.43
CA LEU A 132 10.20 1.41 10.53
C LEU A 132 8.96 1.95 9.79
N LEU A 133 8.74 1.50 8.55
CA LEU A 133 7.57 1.87 7.76
C LEU A 133 6.24 1.56 8.46
N ARG A 134 6.16 0.41 9.15
CA ARG A 134 4.98 0.03 9.93
C ARG A 134 4.77 0.93 11.13
N PHE A 135 5.84 1.26 11.85
CA PHE A 135 5.79 2.18 12.98
C PHE A 135 5.32 3.58 12.54
N LEU A 136 5.92 4.16 11.51
CA LEU A 136 5.52 5.48 11.00
C LEU A 136 4.04 5.53 10.57
N GLY A 137 3.49 4.40 10.15
CA GLY A 137 2.07 4.27 9.81
C GLY A 137 1.14 3.95 10.99
N SER A 138 1.66 3.58 12.17
CA SER A 138 0.89 3.17 13.34
C SER A 138 0.36 4.38 14.12
N PRO A 139 -0.64 4.18 15.01
CA PRO A 139 -1.09 5.23 15.93
C PRO A 139 0.05 5.84 16.75
N GLU A 140 0.96 4.99 17.25
CA GLU A 140 2.13 5.39 18.04
C GLU A 140 3.10 6.24 17.23
N GLY A 141 3.48 5.81 16.02
CA GLY A 141 4.38 6.62 15.19
C GLY A 141 3.75 7.95 14.77
N LYS A 142 2.43 7.98 14.56
CA LYS A 142 1.71 9.24 14.30
C LYS A 142 1.69 10.17 15.51
N ALA A 143 1.48 9.63 16.72
CA ALA A 143 1.53 10.40 17.96
C ALA A 143 2.95 10.93 18.20
N ALA A 144 3.98 10.10 17.97
CA ALA A 144 5.38 10.50 18.07
C ALA A 144 5.70 11.70 17.16
N MET A 145 5.28 11.66 15.89
CA MET A 145 5.48 12.77 14.94
C MET A 145 4.63 14.03 15.25
N GLN A 146 3.65 13.95 16.16
CA GLN A 146 2.92 15.12 16.65
C GLN A 146 3.60 15.76 17.86
N GLN A 147 4.30 14.95 18.65
CA GLN A 147 4.95 15.38 19.88
C GLN A 147 6.39 15.86 19.65
N TYR A 148 7.07 15.28 18.67
CA TYR A 148 8.47 15.55 18.33
C TYR A 148 8.60 15.92 16.85
N ASP A 149 9.69 16.58 16.49
CA ASP A 149 10.03 16.79 15.08
C ASP A 149 10.13 15.42 14.37
N SER A 150 9.45 15.30 13.23
CA SER A 150 9.41 14.06 12.46
C SER A 150 10.80 13.57 12.10
N ASP A 151 11.73 14.49 11.79
CA ASP A 151 13.09 14.13 11.39
C ASP A 151 13.85 13.56 12.58
N MET A 152 13.65 14.11 13.78
CA MET A 152 14.24 13.60 15.02
C MET A 152 13.73 12.20 15.38
N VAL A 153 12.42 11.96 15.28
CA VAL A 153 11.83 10.64 15.57
C VAL A 153 12.38 9.59 14.63
N VAL A 154 12.42 9.90 13.33
CA VAL A 154 12.87 8.95 12.32
C VAL A 154 14.37 8.68 12.48
N GLN A 155 15.17 9.71 12.75
CA GLN A 155 16.61 9.58 12.99
C GLN A 155 16.91 8.76 14.25
N ALA A 156 16.24 9.03 15.37
CA ALA A 156 16.43 8.31 16.63
C ALA A 156 16.20 6.80 16.45
N ILE A 157 15.08 6.45 15.81
CA ILE A 157 14.73 5.05 15.53
C ILE A 157 15.71 4.42 14.54
N ALA A 158 16.14 5.16 13.51
CA ALA A 158 17.06 4.63 12.52
C ALA A 158 18.45 4.34 13.11
N LEU A 159 18.92 5.18 14.05
CA LEU A 159 20.15 4.97 14.82
C LEU A 159 20.04 3.75 15.73
N ASP A 160 18.95 3.63 16.49
CA ASP A 160 18.70 2.45 17.33
C ASP A 160 18.65 1.15 16.50
N LEU A 161 17.98 1.17 15.34
CA LEU A 161 17.93 0.03 14.44
C LEU A 161 19.32 -0.38 13.92
N LYS A 162 20.28 0.54 13.85
CA LYS A 162 21.66 0.25 13.41
C LYS A 162 22.40 -0.65 14.41
N ARG A 163 22.21 -0.46 15.73
CA ARG A 163 22.86 -1.27 16.79
C ARG A 163 22.48 -2.75 16.78
N GLY A 164 21.37 -3.10 16.14
CA GLY A 164 20.96 -4.49 15.97
C GLY A 164 20.04 -5.01 17.06
N GLY A 165 19.64 -6.28 16.93
CA GLY A 165 18.62 -6.94 17.75
C GLY A 165 17.33 -7.27 16.97
N ASN A 166 16.51 -8.14 17.56
CA ASN A 166 15.34 -8.73 16.90
C ASN A 166 14.02 -7.99 17.20
N ALA A 167 14.03 -7.05 18.15
CA ALA A 167 12.84 -6.26 18.49
C ALA A 167 12.44 -5.33 17.34
N THR A 168 11.14 -5.24 17.11
CA THR A 168 10.52 -4.30 16.17
C THR A 168 10.65 -2.86 16.67
N VAL A 169 10.59 -1.90 15.76
CA VAL A 169 10.60 -0.46 16.10
C VAL A 169 9.54 -0.11 17.15
N LEU A 170 8.34 -0.68 17.03
CA LEU A 170 7.24 -0.39 17.96
C LEU A 170 7.58 -0.85 19.38
N GLU A 171 8.13 -2.05 19.54
CA GLU A 171 8.52 -2.58 20.85
C GLU A 171 9.61 -1.72 21.49
N ARG A 172 10.55 -1.23 20.68
CA ARG A 172 11.62 -0.35 21.15
C ARG A 172 11.11 1.02 21.56
N TRP A 173 10.24 1.61 20.74
CA TRP A 173 9.58 2.88 21.06
C TRP A 173 8.82 2.80 22.39
N GLN A 174 8.00 1.75 22.56
CA GLN A 174 7.24 1.53 23.79
C GLN A 174 8.13 1.25 25.01
N ALA A 175 9.28 0.60 24.81
CA ALA A 175 10.25 0.38 25.89
C ALA A 175 10.91 1.70 26.31
N TRP A 176 11.29 2.54 25.35
CA TRP A 176 11.83 3.87 25.61
C TRP A 176 10.79 4.77 26.32
N GLU A 177 9.55 4.84 25.84
CA GLU A 177 8.49 5.62 26.50
C GLU A 177 8.29 5.23 27.97
N LYS A 178 8.46 3.94 28.30
CA LYS A 178 8.37 3.43 29.68
C LYS A 178 9.59 3.73 30.53
N SER A 179 10.75 3.92 29.91
CA SER A 179 12.00 4.22 30.63
C SER A 179 11.98 5.61 31.28
N GLY A 180 11.19 6.54 30.71
CA GLY A 180 11.16 7.94 31.13
C GLY A 180 12.39 8.75 30.68
N GLU A 181 13.30 8.16 29.91
CA GLU A 181 14.44 8.87 29.30
C GLU A 181 13.96 9.90 28.28
N THR A 182 14.71 11.00 28.13
CA THR A 182 14.39 11.96 27.07
C THR A 182 14.74 11.40 25.69
N LEU A 183 14.15 11.95 24.63
CA LEU A 183 14.47 11.53 23.26
C LEU A 183 15.95 11.85 22.94
N ALA A 184 16.48 12.94 23.49
CA ALA A 184 17.88 13.32 23.33
C ALA A 184 18.82 12.30 23.98
N ASP A 185 18.52 11.84 25.20
CA ASP A 185 19.31 10.82 25.90
C ASP A 185 19.27 9.48 25.16
N TRP A 186 18.09 9.13 24.62
CA TRP A 186 17.95 7.94 23.80
C TRP A 186 18.72 8.04 22.49
N MET A 187 18.74 9.21 21.84
CA MET A 187 19.59 9.42 20.66
C MET A 187 21.07 9.39 21.00
N ALA A 188 21.51 10.02 22.09
CA ALA A 188 22.92 10.06 22.48
C ALA A 188 23.45 8.65 22.79
N SER A 189 22.69 7.88 23.59
CA SER A 189 23.03 6.49 23.90
C SER A 189 23.11 5.61 22.65
N ASN A 190 22.40 5.96 21.56
CA ASN A 190 22.44 5.24 20.28
C ASN A 190 23.43 5.82 19.26
N GLY A 191 23.75 7.11 19.33
CA GLY A 191 24.71 7.81 18.48
C GLY A 191 26.16 7.53 18.83
N ASP A 192 26.48 7.40 20.13
CA ASP A 192 27.84 7.17 20.63
C ASP A 192 28.41 5.77 20.33
N SER A 193 27.60 4.87 19.76
CA SER A 193 28.06 3.56 19.28
C SER A 193 28.57 3.57 17.83
N ILE A 194 28.57 4.73 17.17
CA ILE A 194 29.31 4.96 15.92
C ILE A 194 30.69 5.52 16.30
N THR A 195 31.43 4.81 17.15
CA THR A 195 32.88 5.03 17.20
C THR A 195 33.48 4.39 15.96
N GLU A 196 34.18 5.21 15.21
CA GLU A 196 35.02 4.88 14.06
C GLU A 196 35.86 3.62 14.36
N GLU A 197 35.64 2.55 13.61
CA GLU A 197 36.71 1.60 13.34
C GLU A 197 37.24 1.93 11.94
N PHE A 198 38.48 2.44 11.93
CA PHE A 198 39.34 2.74 10.78
C PHE A 198 39.65 1.49 9.95
#